data_AF-A0A101H4G8-F1
#
_entry.id   AF-A0A101H4G8-F1
#
_cell.length_a   1.000
_cell.length_b   1.000
_cell.length_c   1.000
_cell.angle_alpha   90.00
_cell.angle_beta   90.00
_cell.angle_gamma   90.00
#
_symmetry.space_group_name_H-M   'P 1'
#
loop_
_entity.id
_entity.type
_entity.pdbx_description
1 polymer ?
#
loop_
_entity_poly.entity_id
_entity_poly.type
_entity_poly.pdbx_seq_one_letter_code
_entity_poly.pdbx_strand_id
1 'polypeptide(L)'
;MRHTKYVALVIIILASVVITGCLTAPVGESTLIIAVKDAPKTTNFGTITHLWLNISEVSVHRASDNQIVIEDDEEENATESDDTGTAGWTIVVDELQTVDLMQYINVSKVIGQKTMSPGNYTQIRLKIDSGTITVDDTEYILAVPSGVLKLNRGFVLEEDEIQKLTLDFNVEQSVIRTGSGQYMLKPVIAVISERM
;
A
#
# COMPACT_ATOMS: atom_id res chain seq x y z
N MET A 1 -55.81 48.22 -29.80
CA MET A 1 -55.21 47.54 -30.97
C MET A 1 -53.70 47.74 -30.94
N ARG A 2 -52.95 46.68 -31.28
CA ARG A 2 -51.48 46.49 -31.24
C ARG A 2 -50.88 46.10 -29.89
N HIS A 3 -51.03 44.80 -29.59
CA HIS A 3 -50.14 44.03 -28.72
C HIS A 3 -48.83 43.75 -29.49
N THR A 4 -47.71 44.24 -28.99
CA THR A 4 -46.38 43.81 -29.45
C THR A 4 -45.90 42.72 -28.49
N LYS A 5 -45.80 41.50 -29.01
CA LYS A 5 -45.32 40.33 -28.27
C LYS A 5 -43.79 40.35 -28.29
N TYR A 6 -43.16 40.51 -27.13
CA TYR A 6 -41.72 40.26 -26.96
C TYR A 6 -41.55 38.77 -26.65
N VAL A 7 -40.94 38.04 -27.59
CA VAL A 7 -40.48 36.66 -27.36
C VAL A 7 -39.09 36.77 -26.77
N ALA A 8 -38.96 36.54 -25.47
CA ALA A 8 -37.65 36.45 -24.81
C ALA A 8 -37.03 35.08 -25.15
N LEU A 9 -35.97 35.10 -25.98
CA LEU A 9 -35.17 33.92 -26.28
C LEU A 9 -34.21 33.68 -25.12
N VAL A 10 -34.54 32.73 -24.24
CA VAL A 10 -33.66 32.29 -23.15
C VAL A 10 -32.68 31.25 -23.73
N ILE A 11 -31.45 31.66 -24.00
CA ILE A 11 -30.36 30.75 -24.36
C ILE A 11 -29.69 30.33 -23.05
N ILE A 12 -30.07 29.17 -22.50
CA ILE A 12 -29.33 28.50 -21.44
C ILE A 12 -28.16 27.79 -22.12
N ILE A 13 -26.98 28.38 -22.05
CA ILE A 13 -25.73 27.70 -22.37
C ILE A 13 -25.42 26.78 -21.19
N LEU A 14 -25.87 25.53 -21.27
CA LEU A 14 -25.39 24.44 -20.42
C LEU A 14 -23.93 24.17 -20.83
N ALA A 15 -22.99 24.86 -20.17
CA ALA A 15 -21.59 24.48 -20.19
C ALA A 15 -21.47 23.18 -19.39
N SER A 16 -21.59 22.04 -20.08
CA SER A 16 -21.16 20.76 -19.54
C SER A 16 -19.64 20.81 -19.40
N VAL A 17 -19.17 21.21 -18.22
CA VAL A 17 -17.77 21.03 -17.85
C VAL A 17 -17.59 19.53 -17.60
N VAL A 18 -17.17 18.82 -18.64
CA VAL A 18 -16.69 17.45 -18.51
C VAL A 18 -15.23 17.59 -18.07
N ILE A 19 -14.99 17.59 -16.76
CA ILE A 19 -13.62 17.45 -16.23
C ILE A 19 -13.26 15.98 -16.41
N THR A 20 -12.82 15.62 -17.62
CA THR A 20 -12.10 14.37 -17.85
C THR A 20 -10.69 14.57 -17.30
N GLY A 21 -10.57 14.53 -15.97
CA GLY A 21 -9.28 14.50 -15.29
C GLY A 21 -8.64 13.14 -15.52
N CYS A 22 -7.98 12.96 -16.66
CA CYS A 22 -6.92 11.97 -16.72
C CYS A 22 -5.87 12.46 -15.73
N LEU A 23 -5.73 11.78 -14.58
CA LEU A 23 -4.63 12.05 -13.64
C LEU A 23 -3.34 11.57 -14.32
N THR A 24 -2.78 12.39 -15.20
CA THR A 24 -1.41 12.25 -15.65
C THR A 24 -0.53 12.96 -14.64
N ALA A 25 0.51 12.28 -14.16
CA ALA A 25 1.57 12.94 -13.39
C ALA A 25 2.11 14.16 -14.18
N PRO A 26 2.60 15.20 -13.50
CA PRO A 26 3.37 16.24 -14.18
C PRO A 26 4.49 15.61 -15.02
N VAL A 27 4.77 16.17 -16.18
CA VAL A 27 5.87 15.72 -17.05
C VAL A 27 7.16 15.71 -16.23
N GLY A 28 7.87 14.59 -16.25
CA GLY A 28 9.12 14.40 -15.51
C GLY A 28 8.96 13.72 -14.16
N GLU A 29 7.72 13.49 -13.70
CA GLU A 29 7.42 12.82 -12.43
C GLU A 29 6.82 11.44 -12.69
N SER A 30 6.97 10.54 -11.71
CA SER A 30 6.41 9.19 -11.77
C SER A 30 5.39 8.97 -10.67
N THR A 31 4.53 7.97 -10.85
CA THR A 31 3.51 7.60 -9.86
C THR A 31 3.81 6.23 -9.30
N LEU A 32 3.99 6.17 -7.98
CA LEU A 32 4.09 4.94 -7.23
C LEU A 32 2.71 4.56 -6.68
N ILE A 33 2.28 3.33 -6.91
CA ILE A 33 1.07 2.74 -6.34
C ILE A 33 1.48 1.65 -5.37
N ILE A 34 0.94 1.68 -4.15
CA ILE A 34 1.14 0.62 -3.15
C ILE A 34 -0.13 -0.22 -3.08
N ALA A 35 0.03 -1.53 -3.22
CA ALA A 35 -1.02 -2.50 -3.02
C ALA A 35 -0.57 -3.60 -2.04
N VAL A 36 -1.54 -4.28 -1.45
CA VAL A 36 -1.31 -5.45 -0.59
C VAL A 36 -2.12 -6.63 -1.09
N LYS A 37 -1.62 -7.84 -0.86
CA LYS A 37 -2.38 -9.08 -1.06
C LYS A 37 -1.85 -10.20 -0.17
N ASP A 38 -2.62 -11.28 -0.12
CA ASP A 38 -2.19 -12.60 0.32
C ASP A 38 -3.24 -13.66 -0.08
N ALA A 39 -2.86 -14.93 -0.09
CA ALA A 39 -3.74 -16.08 -0.21
C ALA A 39 -3.90 -16.81 1.14
N PRO A 40 -5.13 -17.14 1.57
CA PRO A 40 -5.39 -17.98 2.74
C PRO A 40 -4.60 -19.28 2.73
N LYS A 41 -4.08 -19.65 3.90
CA LYS A 41 -3.35 -20.90 4.16
C LYS A 41 -3.76 -21.50 5.50
N THR A 42 -3.73 -22.82 5.59
CA THR A 42 -3.83 -23.56 6.84
C THR A 42 -2.47 -23.54 7.52
N THR A 43 -2.41 -23.23 8.81
CA THR A 43 -1.16 -23.25 9.57
C THR A 43 -1.10 -24.48 10.49
N ASN A 44 0.02 -24.69 11.16
CA ASN A 44 0.17 -25.77 12.14
C ASN A 44 -0.63 -25.56 13.44
N PHE A 45 -1.20 -24.37 13.65
CA PHE A 45 -1.95 -24.00 14.86
C PHE A 45 -3.45 -23.75 14.62
N GLY A 46 -3.94 -23.98 13.40
CA GLY A 46 -5.34 -23.83 13.03
C GLY A 46 -5.53 -23.28 11.61
N THR A 47 -6.76 -22.97 11.26
CA THR A 47 -7.08 -22.27 10.00
C THR A 47 -7.23 -20.78 10.27
N ILE A 48 -6.42 -19.96 9.60
CA ILE A 48 -6.58 -18.51 9.62
C ILE A 48 -7.65 -18.14 8.59
N THR A 49 -8.74 -17.52 9.05
CA THR A 49 -9.84 -17.07 8.19
C THR A 49 -9.84 -15.55 7.98
N HIS A 50 -9.30 -14.80 8.94
CA HIS A 50 -9.12 -13.36 8.85
C HIS A 50 -7.78 -12.94 9.45
N LEU A 51 -7.14 -11.96 8.81
CA LEU A 51 -5.99 -11.26 9.39
C LEU A 51 -6.12 -9.79 9.05
N TRP A 52 -6.64 -9.03 10.01
CA TRP A 52 -6.85 -7.59 9.89
C TRP A 52 -5.60 -6.83 10.33
N LEU A 53 -5.17 -5.87 9.50
CA LEU A 53 -4.12 -4.92 9.82
C LEU A 53 -4.64 -3.49 9.64
N ASN A 54 -4.27 -2.63 10.58
CA ASN A 54 -4.51 -1.20 10.53
C ASN A 54 -3.19 -0.50 10.16
N ILE A 55 -3.00 -0.22 8.87
CA ILE A 55 -1.79 0.38 8.31
C ILE A 55 -1.99 1.89 8.25
N SER A 56 -1.22 2.65 9.02
CA SER A 56 -1.37 4.11 9.13
C SER A 56 -0.40 4.89 8.26
N GLU A 57 0.71 4.28 7.85
CA GLU A 57 1.70 4.91 6.99
C GLU A 57 2.39 3.88 6.09
N VAL A 58 2.62 4.25 4.83
CA VAL A 58 3.63 3.60 3.99
C VAL A 58 4.56 4.68 3.48
N SER A 59 5.86 4.44 3.60
CA SER A 59 6.90 5.38 3.17
C SER A 59 8.03 4.64 2.48
N VAL A 60 8.76 5.35 1.64
CA VAL A 60 9.87 4.79 0.84
C VAL A 60 11.11 5.65 1.00
N HIS A 61 12.27 5.01 1.11
CA HIS A 61 13.53 5.70 1.34
C HIS A 61 14.29 5.90 0.02
N ARG A 62 14.64 7.16 -0.28
CA ARG A 62 15.44 7.53 -1.45
C ARG A 62 16.87 7.01 -1.29
N ALA A 63 17.38 6.36 -2.32
CA ALA A 63 18.76 5.90 -2.35
C ALA A 63 19.74 7.09 -2.30
N SER A 64 20.86 6.91 -1.61
CA SER A 64 22.00 7.82 -1.79
C SER A 64 22.67 7.60 -3.15
N ASP A 65 23.43 8.58 -3.61
CA ASP A 65 24.17 8.48 -4.88
C ASP A 65 25.00 7.19 -4.92
N ASN A 66 24.89 6.46 -6.02
CA ASN A 66 25.66 5.24 -6.29
C ASN A 66 25.39 4.06 -5.33
N GLN A 67 24.31 4.10 -4.54
CA GLN A 67 23.85 2.98 -3.72
C GLN A 67 23.23 1.88 -4.60
N ILE A 68 23.54 0.62 -4.29
CA ILE A 68 22.97 -0.55 -4.96
C ILE A 68 21.49 -0.69 -4.56
N VAL A 69 20.62 -0.84 -5.56
CA VAL A 69 19.20 -1.16 -5.38
C VAL A 69 19.02 -2.66 -5.57
N ILE A 70 18.30 -3.30 -4.63
CA ILE A 70 17.95 -4.72 -4.71
C ILE A 70 16.49 -4.79 -5.16
N GLU A 71 16.25 -5.32 -6.36
CA GLU A 71 14.92 -5.45 -6.97
C GLU A 71 14.58 -6.94 -7.20
N ASP A 72 14.79 -7.78 -6.20
CA ASP A 72 14.31 -9.16 -6.26
C ASP A 72 12.83 -9.24 -5.85
N ASP A 73 12.14 -10.22 -6.42
CA ASP A 73 10.74 -10.54 -6.09
C ASP A 73 10.67 -11.72 -5.11
N GLU A 74 11.79 -12.05 -4.46
CA GLU A 74 11.85 -13.10 -3.45
C GLU A 74 11.20 -12.63 -2.15
N GLU A 75 10.71 -13.60 -1.38
CA GLU A 75 10.18 -13.34 -0.05
C GLU A 75 11.33 -12.96 0.90
N GLU A 76 11.21 -11.80 1.57
CA GLU A 76 12.13 -11.38 2.62
C GLU A 76 11.44 -11.24 3.97
N ASN A 77 12.22 -11.36 5.04
CA ASN A 77 11.74 -11.06 6.38
C ASN A 77 11.74 -9.55 6.58
N ALA A 78 10.57 -8.97 6.86
CA ALA A 78 10.49 -7.60 7.33
C ALA A 78 11.18 -7.48 8.69
N THR A 79 11.90 -6.38 8.88
CA THR A 79 12.60 -6.09 10.13
C THR A 79 11.83 -5.06 10.94
N GLU A 80 11.70 -5.31 12.24
CA GLU A 80 11.14 -4.34 13.19
C GLU A 80 12.08 -3.14 13.31
N SER A 81 11.53 -1.94 13.48
CA SER A 81 12.36 -0.75 13.65
C SER A 81 11.74 0.33 14.52
N ASP A 82 12.49 0.79 15.52
CA ASP A 82 12.08 1.94 16.33
C ASP A 82 12.48 3.29 15.70
N ASP A 83 12.97 3.26 14.46
CA ASP A 83 13.48 4.42 13.73
C ASP A 83 12.34 5.30 13.21
N THR A 84 12.26 6.50 13.78
CA THR A 84 11.30 7.55 13.43
C THR A 84 11.93 8.64 12.57
N GLY A 85 13.14 8.42 12.05
CA GLY A 85 13.81 9.32 11.14
C GLY A 85 12.97 9.63 9.90
N THR A 86 13.03 10.88 9.46
CA THR A 86 12.31 11.38 8.27
C THR A 86 13.25 11.73 7.12
N ALA A 87 14.55 11.83 7.38
CA ALA A 87 15.54 12.13 6.34
C ALA A 87 15.54 11.02 5.28
N GLY A 88 15.42 11.39 4.01
CA GLY A 88 15.38 10.46 2.88
C GLY A 88 14.05 9.71 2.70
N TRP A 89 13.10 9.81 3.64
CA TRP A 89 11.81 9.14 3.57
C TRP A 89 10.76 10.00 2.87
N THR A 90 10.05 9.40 1.93
CA THR A 90 8.86 9.99 1.30
C THR A 90 7.63 9.17 1.72
N ILE A 91 6.66 9.80 2.37
CA ILE A 91 5.39 9.15 2.73
C ILE A 91 4.53 9.03 1.48
N VAL A 92 4.05 7.82 1.18
CA VAL A 92 3.20 7.46 0.04
C VAL A 92 1.75 7.26 0.47
N VAL A 93 1.54 6.75 1.68
CA VAL A 93 0.23 6.57 2.31
C VAL A 93 0.30 7.20 3.70
N ASP A 94 -0.61 8.11 4.01
CA ASP A 94 -0.73 8.81 5.30
C ASP A 94 -2.15 8.76 5.89
N GLU A 95 -3.04 8.00 5.26
CA GLU A 95 -4.40 7.74 5.74
C GLU A 95 -4.52 6.30 6.24
N LEU A 96 -5.18 6.11 7.38
CA LEU A 96 -5.40 4.78 7.96
C LEU A 96 -6.14 3.84 7.00
N GLN A 97 -5.48 2.74 6.64
CA GLN A 97 -6.02 1.66 5.83
C GLN A 97 -6.24 0.41 6.68
N THR A 98 -7.49 -0.02 6.81
CA THR A 98 -7.83 -1.30 7.42
C THR A 98 -7.95 -2.37 6.33
N VAL A 99 -7.12 -3.40 6.41
CA VAL A 99 -7.04 -4.47 5.39
C VAL A 99 -7.18 -5.84 6.04
N ASP A 100 -8.05 -6.70 5.49
CA ASP A 100 -8.04 -8.13 5.77
C ASP A 100 -7.23 -8.83 4.68
N LEU A 101 -6.03 -9.31 5.03
CA LEU A 101 -5.13 -9.93 4.07
C LEU A 101 -5.72 -11.21 3.45
N MET A 102 -6.64 -11.89 4.15
CA MET A 102 -7.24 -13.14 3.68
C MET A 102 -8.22 -12.97 2.51
N GLN A 103 -8.59 -11.73 2.15
CA GLN A 103 -9.57 -11.46 1.08
C GLN A 103 -8.95 -11.39 -0.33
N TYR A 104 -7.62 -11.46 -0.47
CA TYR A 104 -6.91 -10.97 -1.67
C TYR A 104 -6.08 -12.05 -2.40
N ILE A 105 -6.70 -13.20 -2.70
CA ILE A 105 -5.99 -14.39 -3.23
C ILE A 105 -5.41 -14.16 -4.63
N ASN A 106 -6.22 -13.59 -5.54
CA ASN A 106 -5.90 -13.41 -6.96
C ASN A 106 -6.00 -11.95 -7.41
N VAL A 107 -6.20 -11.05 -6.45
CA VAL A 107 -6.36 -9.62 -6.66
C VAL A 107 -5.55 -8.91 -5.59
N SER A 108 -5.07 -7.71 -5.87
CA SER A 108 -4.45 -6.87 -4.85
C SER A 108 -5.35 -5.70 -4.49
N LYS A 109 -5.24 -5.24 -3.25
CA LYS A 109 -5.90 -4.05 -2.74
C LYS A 109 -4.94 -2.89 -2.79
N VAL A 110 -5.21 -1.89 -3.63
CA VAL A 110 -4.51 -0.60 -3.57
C VAL A 110 -4.83 0.07 -2.23
N ILE A 111 -3.79 0.44 -1.50
CA ILE A 111 -3.85 1.12 -0.20
C ILE A 111 -3.37 2.57 -0.28
N GLY A 112 -2.77 2.96 -1.40
CA GLY A 112 -2.58 4.36 -1.76
C GLY A 112 -1.61 4.54 -2.93
N GLN A 113 -1.38 5.79 -3.29
CA GLN A 113 -0.51 6.16 -4.41
C GLN A 113 0.07 7.55 -4.19
N LYS A 114 1.21 7.83 -4.83
CA LYS A 114 1.82 9.15 -4.81
C LYS A 114 2.61 9.42 -6.07
N THR A 115 2.49 10.66 -6.56
CA THR A 115 3.40 11.20 -7.58
C THR A 115 4.66 11.74 -6.93
N MET A 116 5.82 11.35 -7.43
CA MET A 116 7.12 11.63 -6.85
C MET A 116 8.23 11.56 -7.91
N SER A 117 9.37 12.17 -7.59
CA SER A 117 10.44 12.30 -8.57
C SER A 117 11.06 10.94 -8.90
N PRO A 118 11.39 10.68 -10.18
CA PRO A 118 12.04 9.44 -10.59
C PRO A 118 13.38 9.23 -9.88
N GLY A 119 13.80 7.98 -9.80
CA GLY A 119 15.07 7.56 -9.24
C GLY A 119 14.99 6.28 -8.41
N ASN A 120 16.07 6.05 -7.67
CA ASN A 120 16.30 4.82 -6.93
C ASN A 120 15.78 4.92 -5.50
N TYR A 121 15.11 3.87 -5.05
CA TYR A 121 14.59 3.73 -3.69
C TYR A 121 15.09 2.41 -3.10
N THR A 122 15.54 2.42 -1.85
CA THR A 122 16.21 1.25 -1.26
C THR A 122 15.39 0.50 -0.24
N GLN A 123 14.36 1.13 0.32
CA GLN A 123 13.58 0.53 1.40
C GLN A 123 12.12 0.96 1.33
N ILE A 124 11.25 0.09 1.83
CA ILE A 124 9.83 0.35 2.07
C ILE A 124 9.58 0.20 3.56
N ARG A 125 8.87 1.15 4.16
CA ARG A 125 8.50 1.13 5.57
C ARG A 125 6.99 1.20 5.71
N LEU A 126 6.45 0.30 6.51
CA LEU A 126 5.04 0.26 6.88
C LEU A 126 4.90 0.57 8.36
N LYS A 127 3.96 1.43 8.72
CA LYS A 127 3.51 1.60 10.09
C LYS A 127 2.17 0.89 10.27
N ILE A 128 2.15 -0.08 11.18
CA ILE A 128 0.99 -0.87 11.54
C ILE A 128 0.62 -0.55 12.99
N ASP A 129 -0.53 0.10 13.16
CA ASP A 129 -0.99 0.55 14.46
C ASP A 129 -1.55 -0.61 15.29
N SER A 130 -2.17 -1.61 14.64
CA SER A 130 -2.74 -2.79 15.29
C SER A 130 -3.08 -3.89 14.29
N GLY A 131 -3.30 -5.10 14.80
CA GLY A 131 -3.89 -6.19 14.04
C GLY A 131 -4.74 -7.13 14.88
N THR A 132 -5.65 -7.84 14.21
CA THR A 132 -6.42 -8.96 14.77
C THR A 132 -6.34 -10.16 13.84
N ILE A 133 -6.45 -11.36 14.41
CA ILE A 133 -6.40 -12.61 13.67
C ILE A 133 -7.54 -13.51 14.12
N THR A 134 -8.24 -14.14 13.19
CA THR A 134 -9.23 -15.17 13.48
C THR A 134 -8.65 -16.54 13.15
N VAL A 135 -8.56 -17.41 14.16
CA VAL A 135 -8.10 -18.80 14.04
C VAL A 135 -9.19 -19.72 14.54
N ASP A 136 -9.61 -20.68 13.70
CA ASP A 136 -10.67 -21.64 14.01
C ASP A 136 -11.92 -20.95 14.60
N ASP A 137 -12.39 -19.90 13.90
CA ASP A 137 -13.55 -19.07 14.24
C ASP A 137 -13.44 -18.27 15.55
N THR A 138 -12.26 -18.21 16.16
CA THR A 138 -11.99 -17.40 17.36
C THR A 138 -11.07 -16.23 17.03
N GLU A 139 -11.48 -15.02 17.38
CA GLU A 139 -10.68 -13.81 17.19
C GLU A 139 -9.68 -13.61 18.34
N TYR A 140 -8.46 -13.20 17.97
CA TYR A 140 -7.37 -12.87 18.88
C TYR A 140 -6.71 -11.55 18.49
N ILE A 141 -6.12 -10.88 19.47
CA ILE A 141 -5.19 -9.77 19.20
C ILE A 141 -3.93 -10.35 18.54
N LEU A 142 -3.51 -9.71 17.45
CA LEU A 142 -2.23 -9.99 16.81
C LEU A 142 -1.20 -8.96 17.28
N ALA A 143 -0.20 -9.41 18.03
CA ALA A 143 0.85 -8.53 18.51
C ALA A 143 1.73 -8.05 17.33
N VAL A 144 1.92 -6.75 17.21
CA VAL A 144 2.84 -6.10 16.26
C VAL A 144 3.91 -5.39 17.10
N PRO A 145 5.13 -5.95 17.24
CA PRO A 145 6.06 -5.54 18.30
C PRO A 145 6.48 -4.07 18.27
N SER A 146 7.09 -3.59 17.18
CA SER A 146 7.53 -2.19 17.04
C SER A 146 6.46 -1.31 16.38
N GLY A 147 5.45 -1.91 15.76
CA GLY A 147 4.47 -1.20 14.93
C GLY A 147 5.05 -0.62 13.64
N VAL A 148 6.35 -0.82 13.37
CA VAL A 148 7.04 -0.31 12.19
C VAL A 148 7.86 -1.43 11.56
N LEU A 149 7.52 -1.76 10.33
CA LEU A 149 8.18 -2.80 9.55
C LEU A 149 9.00 -2.16 8.44
N LYS A 150 10.23 -2.64 8.25
CA LYS A 150 11.11 -2.23 7.16
C LYS A 150 11.42 -3.42 6.26
N LEU A 151 11.24 -3.19 4.97
CA LEU A 151 11.66 -4.05 3.87
C LEU A 151 12.93 -3.46 3.26
N ASN A 152 13.95 -4.30 3.07
CA ASN A 152 15.23 -3.91 2.46
C ASN A 152 15.27 -4.26 0.96
N ARG A 153 14.09 -4.41 0.37
CA ARG A 153 13.84 -4.51 -1.07
C ARG A 153 13.54 -3.11 -1.64
N GLY A 154 14.36 -2.69 -2.60
CA GLY A 154 14.24 -1.40 -3.28
C GLY A 154 13.38 -1.45 -4.56
N PHE A 155 13.40 -0.34 -5.30
CA PHE A 155 12.79 -0.23 -6.63
C PHE A 155 13.33 1.00 -7.36
N VAL A 156 13.25 0.97 -8.69
CA VAL A 156 13.59 2.10 -9.56
C VAL A 156 12.34 2.66 -10.23
N LEU A 157 12.10 3.96 -10.04
CA LEU A 157 11.08 4.71 -10.78
C LEU A 157 11.73 5.47 -11.94
N GLU A 158 11.27 5.21 -13.16
CA GLU A 158 11.68 5.97 -14.34
C GLU A 158 10.81 7.21 -14.54
N GLU A 159 11.27 8.13 -15.40
CA GLU A 159 10.52 9.33 -15.75
C GLU A 159 9.19 8.98 -16.45
N ASP A 160 8.11 9.70 -16.10
CA ASP A 160 6.76 9.53 -16.65
C ASP A 160 6.15 8.10 -16.46
N GLU A 161 6.71 7.31 -15.54
CA GLU A 161 6.26 5.95 -15.26
C GLU A 161 5.12 5.89 -14.23
N ILE A 162 4.24 4.90 -14.37
CA ILE A 162 3.40 4.40 -13.28
C ILE A 162 3.90 3.02 -12.87
N GLN A 163 4.39 2.90 -11.64
CA GLN A 163 4.84 1.63 -11.07
C GLN A 163 3.97 1.26 -9.88
N LYS A 164 3.47 0.02 -9.87
CA LYS A 164 2.74 -0.57 -8.75
C LYS A 164 3.62 -1.59 -8.05
N LEU A 165 3.77 -1.42 -6.74
CA LEU A 165 4.38 -2.39 -5.85
C LEU A 165 3.28 -3.10 -5.07
N THR A 166 3.15 -4.40 -5.28
CA THR A 166 2.24 -5.25 -4.51
C THR A 166 3.04 -5.95 -3.41
N LEU A 167 2.74 -5.63 -2.16
CA LEU A 167 3.27 -6.30 -0.97
C LEU A 167 2.47 -7.59 -0.75
N ASP A 168 3.09 -8.72 -1.10
CA ASP A 168 2.53 -10.05 -0.99
C ASP A 168 2.95 -10.64 0.35
N PHE A 169 2.08 -10.50 1.35
CA PHE A 169 2.35 -11.00 2.70
C PHE A 169 2.21 -12.51 2.69
N ASN A 170 3.23 -13.27 3.04
CA ASN A 170 3.07 -14.71 3.26
C ASN A 170 2.52 -14.93 4.69
N VAL A 171 1.21 -14.93 4.89
CA VAL A 171 0.62 -14.99 6.26
C VAL A 171 0.96 -16.27 6.99
N GLU A 172 1.08 -17.40 6.28
CA GLU A 172 1.48 -18.68 6.86
C GLU A 172 2.84 -18.60 7.55
N GLN A 173 3.79 -17.88 6.94
CA GLN A 173 5.12 -17.67 7.50
C GLN A 173 5.20 -16.43 8.40
N SER A 174 4.27 -15.49 8.24
CA SER A 174 4.27 -14.20 8.94
C SER A 174 3.69 -14.27 10.34
N VAL A 175 2.89 -15.28 10.66
CA VAL A 175 2.22 -15.39 11.96
C VAL A 175 2.86 -16.49 12.80
N ILE A 176 3.33 -16.12 13.98
CA ILE A 176 3.81 -17.08 14.99
C ILE A 176 2.82 -17.17 16.16
N ARG A 177 2.68 -18.38 16.70
CA ARG A 177 2.03 -18.59 18.00
C ARG A 177 3.11 -18.73 19.08
N THR A 178 3.10 -17.85 20.06
CA THR A 178 4.08 -17.86 21.17
C THR A 178 3.84 -19.03 22.12
N GLY A 179 4.82 -19.33 22.97
CA GLY A 179 4.65 -20.32 24.05
C GLY A 179 3.59 -19.96 25.09
N SER A 180 3.19 -18.67 25.19
CA SER A 180 2.05 -18.20 25.99
C SER A 180 0.70 -18.34 25.29
N GLY A 181 0.67 -18.82 24.05
CA GLY A 181 -0.54 -18.99 23.24
C GLY A 181 -1.02 -17.73 22.53
N GLN A 182 -0.27 -16.63 22.59
CA GLN A 182 -0.57 -15.38 21.87
C GLN A 182 -0.09 -15.45 20.43
N TYR A 183 -0.71 -14.67 19.54
CA TYR A 183 -0.28 -14.53 18.15
C TYR A 183 0.56 -13.27 17.97
N MET A 184 1.62 -13.37 17.18
CA MET A 184 2.52 -12.27 16.88
C MET A 184 2.87 -12.26 15.40
N LEU A 185 2.92 -11.04 14.85
CA LEU A 185 3.30 -10.79 13.47
C LEU A 185 4.83 -10.68 13.37
N LYS A 186 5.41 -11.44 12.45
CA LYS A 186 6.81 -11.40 12.00
C LYS A 186 6.82 -11.56 10.48
N PRO A 187 6.56 -10.47 9.73
CA PRO A 187 6.19 -10.59 8.33
C PRO A 187 7.27 -11.17 7.46
N VAL A 188 6.85 -12.08 6.59
CA VAL A 188 7.56 -12.50 5.40
C VAL A 188 6.79 -11.92 4.22
N ILE A 189 7.45 -11.09 3.41
CA ILE A 189 6.80 -10.31 2.36
C ILE A 189 7.64 -10.41 1.08
N ALA A 190 6.99 -10.73 -0.04
CA ALA A 190 7.54 -10.49 -1.37
C ALA A 190 7.01 -9.15 -1.90
N VAL A 191 7.84 -8.46 -2.68
CA VAL A 191 7.45 -7.19 -3.33
C VAL A 191 7.39 -7.43 -4.82
N ILE A 192 6.19 -7.44 -5.39
CA ILE A 192 5.99 -7.65 -6.83
C ILE A 192 5.89 -6.31 -7.53
N SER A 193 6.76 -6.06 -8.51
CA SER A 193 6.79 -4.82 -9.28
C SER A 193 6.05 -4.95 -10.62
N GLU A 194 5.10 -4.06 -10.88
CA GLU A 194 4.35 -3.98 -12.13
C GLU A 194 4.46 -2.57 -12.72
N ARG A 195 5.02 -2.47 -13.93
CA ARG A 195 5.22 -1.21 -14.67
C ARG A 195 4.08 -1.06 -15.69
N MET A 196 3.45 0.10 -15.77
CA MET A 196 2.27 0.36 -16.62
C MET A 196 2.54 1.35 -17.74
#